data_AF-A0A3C0EPE1-F1
#
_entry.id   AF-A0A3C0EPE1-F1
#
_cell.length_a   1.000
_cell.length_b   1.000
_cell.length_c   1.000
_cell.angle_alpha   90.00
_cell.angle_beta   90.00
_cell.angle_gamma   90.00
#
_symmetry.space_group_name_H-M   'P 1'
#
loop_
_entity.id
_entity.type
_entity.pdbx_description
1 polymer ?
#
loop_
_entity_poly.entity_id
_entity_poly.type
_entity_poly.pdbx_seq_one_letter_code
_entity_poly.pdbx_strand_id
1 'polypeptide(L)'
;MNQTADPTAQHHDDEHHEHVSSIPLLIGIYVILLFFTFLTIAVTWVDLGPFNVWIALFVAAIKVSLVAAFYMHLKYENQFFGQILIASIFFVSVMIGIILMDSRAYHVDVEDAAPVSTQTAQ
;
A
#
# COMPACT_ATOMS: atom_id res chain seq x y z
N MET A 1 54.45 -49.43 9.21
CA MET A 1 53.39 -49.76 8.24
C MET A 1 52.32 -50.45 9.06
N ASN A 2 51.18 -49.89 9.43
CA ASN A 2 50.27 -49.04 8.68
C ASN A 2 49.41 -48.29 9.72
N GLN A 3 49.64 -46.98 9.86
CA GLN A 3 48.72 -46.10 10.58
C GLN A 3 47.54 -45.89 9.63
N THR A 4 46.46 -46.67 9.80
CA THR A 4 45.19 -46.39 9.13
C THR A 4 44.64 -45.13 9.76
N ALA A 5 45.05 -43.98 9.21
CA ALA A 5 44.39 -42.71 9.41
C ALA A 5 42.94 -42.89 8.96
N ASP A 6 42.05 -42.95 9.94
CA ASP A 6 40.62 -42.93 9.75
C ASP A 6 40.24 -41.59 9.10
N PRO A 7 39.67 -41.58 7.88
CA PRO A 7 39.26 -40.36 7.22
C PRO A 7 37.84 -39.97 7.65
N THR A 8 37.53 -40.01 8.95
CA THR A 8 36.36 -39.30 9.50
C THR A 8 36.65 -37.80 9.56
N ALA A 9 37.06 -37.22 8.43
CA ALA A 9 36.74 -35.85 8.12
C ALA A 9 35.23 -35.83 7.87
N GLN A 10 34.46 -35.80 8.96
CA GLN A 10 33.06 -35.42 8.90
C GLN A 10 33.05 -33.93 8.57
N HIS A 11 33.04 -33.65 7.26
CA HIS A 11 32.47 -32.42 6.75
C HIS A 11 30.99 -32.47 7.12
N HIS A 12 30.65 -31.84 8.25
CA HIS A 12 29.31 -31.32 8.44
C HIS A 12 29.17 -30.21 7.40
N ASP A 13 28.64 -30.59 6.24
CA ASP A 13 28.12 -29.66 5.27
C ASP A 13 26.95 -28.97 5.96
N ASP A 14 27.20 -27.75 6.43
CA ASP A 14 26.22 -26.85 6.97
C ASP A 14 25.14 -26.61 5.90
N GLU A 15 24.10 -27.44 5.92
CA GLU A 15 22.86 -27.22 5.19
C GLU A 15 22.13 -26.03 5.81
N HIS A 16 22.59 -24.83 5.46
CA HIS A 16 21.86 -23.59 5.67
C HIS A 16 20.61 -23.59 4.77
N HIS A 17 19.58 -24.31 5.19
CA HIS A 17 18.20 -24.09 4.75
C HIS A 17 17.72 -22.76 5.32
N GLU A 18 18.26 -21.66 4.79
CA GLU A 18 17.77 -20.32 5.08
C GLU A 18 16.26 -20.29 4.77
N HIS A 19 15.44 -20.14 5.81
CA HIS A 19 14.03 -19.76 5.72
C HIS A 19 13.89 -18.32 5.24
N VAL A 20 14.50 -18.00 4.10
CA VAL A 20 14.21 -16.78 3.34
C VAL A 20 12.97 -17.07 2.53
N SER A 21 11.89 -16.36 2.85
CA SER A 21 10.63 -16.33 2.10
C SER A 21 10.88 -16.58 0.61
N SER A 22 10.29 -17.64 0.06
CA SER A 22 10.61 -18.14 -1.28
C SER A 22 10.62 -16.98 -2.29
N ILE A 23 11.82 -16.54 -2.70
CA ILE A 23 12.07 -15.55 -3.75
C ILE A 23 11.10 -15.69 -4.94
N PRO A 24 10.78 -16.90 -5.46
CA PRO A 24 9.82 -17.05 -6.54
C PRO A 24 8.40 -16.54 -6.22
N LEU A 25 7.94 -16.63 -4.97
CA LEU A 25 6.62 -16.11 -4.55
C LEU A 25 6.60 -14.59 -4.60
N LEU A 26 7.66 -13.92 -4.12
CA LEU A 26 7.78 -12.47 -4.16
C LEU A 26 7.78 -11.95 -5.61
N ILE A 27 8.47 -12.65 -6.51
CA ILE A 27 8.47 -12.32 -7.94
C ILE A 27 7.09 -12.57 -8.58
N GLY A 28 6.38 -13.63 -8.19
CA GLY A 28 5.02 -13.89 -8.66
C GLY A 28 4.05 -12.75 -8.29
N ILE A 29 4.08 -12.31 -7.02
CA ILE A 29 3.27 -11.18 -6.55
C ILE A 29 3.70 -9.87 -7.24
N TYR A 30 5.00 -9.65 -7.48
CA TYR A 30 5.50 -8.48 -8.21
C TYR A 30 4.82 -8.33 -9.58
N VAL A 31 4.77 -9.41 -10.34
CA VAL A 31 4.17 -9.43 -11.69
C VAL A 31 2.67 -9.14 -11.61
N ILE A 32 1.97 -9.68 -10.61
CA ILE A 32 0.56 -9.39 -10.36
C ILE A 32 0.34 -7.89 -10.05
N LEU A 33 1.22 -7.27 -9.27
CA LEU A 33 1.13 -5.83 -8.98
C LEU A 33 1.42 -4.97 -10.23
N LEU A 34 2.35 -5.39 -11.08
CA LEU A 34 2.59 -4.75 -12.36
C LEU A 34 1.35 -4.82 -13.24
N PHE A 35 0.72 -5.98 -13.35
CA PHE A 35 -0.55 -6.14 -14.05
C PHE A 35 -1.63 -5.18 -13.52
N PHE A 36 -1.80 -5.11 -12.19
CA PHE A 36 -2.73 -4.16 -11.57
C PHE A 36 -2.40 -2.71 -11.90
N THR A 37 -1.13 -2.37 -12.05
CA THR A 37 -0.69 -1.02 -12.42
C THR A 37 -1.03 -0.70 -13.87
N PHE A 38 -0.76 -1.62 -14.80
CA PHE A 38 -1.21 -1.47 -16.19
C PHE A 38 -2.73 -1.41 -16.30
N LEU A 39 -3.45 -2.18 -15.47
CA LEU A 39 -4.91 -2.12 -15.41
C LEU A 39 -5.39 -0.73 -14.97
N THR A 40 -4.78 -0.11 -13.97
CA THR A 40 -5.13 1.27 -13.58
C THR A 40 -4.86 2.27 -14.70
N ILE A 41 -3.76 2.11 -15.44
CA ILE A 41 -3.50 2.94 -16.61
C ILE A 41 -4.59 2.72 -17.64
N ALA A 42 -4.91 1.47 -18.00
CA ALA A 42 -5.98 1.14 -18.95
C ALA A 42 -7.34 1.74 -18.54
N VAL A 43 -7.68 1.70 -17.25
CA VAL A 43 -8.90 2.32 -16.71
C VAL A 43 -8.92 3.82 -16.95
N THR A 44 -7.78 4.53 -16.87
CA THR A 44 -7.73 5.97 -17.22
C THR A 44 -7.98 6.27 -18.69
N TRP A 45 -7.83 5.30 -19.60
CA TRP A 45 -8.15 5.48 -21.03
C TRP A 45 -9.64 5.26 -21.35
N VAL A 46 -10.38 4.62 -20.45
CA VAL A 46 -11.81 4.32 -20.64
C VAL A 46 -12.64 5.30 -19.82
N ASP A 47 -13.35 6.19 -20.51
CA ASP A 47 -14.19 7.19 -19.85
C ASP A 47 -15.53 6.59 -19.42
N LEU A 48 -15.55 6.03 -18.21
CA LEU A 48 -16.74 5.45 -17.56
C LEU A 48 -17.55 6.51 -16.78
N GLY A 49 -17.22 7.79 -16.96
CA GLY A 49 -17.82 8.91 -16.25
C GLY A 49 -17.66 8.79 -14.72
N PRO A 50 -18.71 9.00 -13.91
CA PRO A 50 -18.60 9.03 -12.44
C PRO A 50 -18.16 7.70 -11.81
N PHE A 51 -18.25 6.57 -12.53
CA PHE A 51 -17.80 5.27 -12.04
C PHE A 51 -16.28 5.07 -12.09
N ASN A 52 -15.56 5.92 -12.83
CA ASN A 52 -14.12 5.78 -13.00
C ASN A 52 -13.37 5.86 -11.64
N VAL A 53 -13.77 6.79 -10.78
CA VAL A 53 -13.20 6.96 -9.44
C VAL A 53 -13.44 5.73 -8.57
N TRP A 54 -14.65 5.17 -8.59
CA TRP A 54 -15.00 3.98 -7.82
C TRP A 54 -14.19 2.76 -8.23
N ILE A 55 -14.02 2.56 -9.54
CA ILE A 55 -13.22 1.46 -10.10
C ILE A 55 -11.74 1.66 -9.76
N ALA A 56 -11.21 2.87 -9.93
CA ALA A 56 -9.83 3.20 -9.58
C ALA A 56 -9.56 2.93 -8.09
N LEU A 57 -10.47 3.31 -7.21
CA LEU A 57 -10.35 3.09 -5.77
C LEU A 57 -10.40 1.59 -5.41
N PHE A 58 -11.27 0.83 -6.06
CA PHE A 58 -11.38 -0.61 -5.87
C PHE A 58 -10.10 -1.35 -6.30
N VAL A 59 -9.58 -1.02 -7.49
CA VAL A 59 -8.33 -1.59 -8.00
C VAL A 59 -7.15 -1.19 -7.09
N ALA A 60 -7.12 0.05 -6.62
CA ALA A 60 -6.12 0.52 -5.67
C ALA A 60 -6.19 -0.25 -4.33
N ALA A 61 -7.39 -0.49 -3.79
CA ALA A 61 -7.57 -1.24 -2.55
C ALA A 61 -6.99 -2.66 -2.65
N ILE A 62 -7.29 -3.38 -3.75
CA ILE A 62 -6.73 -4.72 -3.98
C ILE A 62 -5.20 -4.67 -4.04
N LYS A 63 -4.64 -3.72 -4.79
CA LYS A 63 -3.18 -3.53 -4.90
C LYS A 63 -2.54 -3.35 -3.53
N VAL A 64 -3.10 -2.46 -2.70
CA VAL A 64 -2.59 -2.19 -1.35
C VAL A 64 -2.70 -3.43 -0.45
N SER A 65 -3.78 -4.21 -0.53
CA SER A 65 -3.90 -5.46 0.23
C SER A 65 -2.81 -6.48 -0.12
N LEU A 66 -2.48 -6.65 -1.41
CA LEU A 66 -1.40 -7.55 -1.84
C LEU A 66 -0.04 -7.06 -1.37
N VAL A 67 0.23 -5.75 -1.46
CA VAL A 67 1.47 -5.15 -0.96
C VAL A 67 1.61 -5.35 0.55
N ALA A 68 0.57 -5.07 1.32
CA ALA A 68 0.58 -5.21 2.77
C ALA A 68 0.75 -6.68 3.20
N ALA A 69 0.04 -7.62 2.57
CA ALA A 69 0.12 -9.03 2.95
C ALA A 69 1.50 -9.65 2.67
N PHE A 70 2.11 -9.34 1.51
CA PHE A 70 3.31 -10.04 1.03
C PHE A 70 4.60 -9.22 1.14
N TYR A 71 4.60 -7.95 0.74
CA TYR A 71 5.82 -7.12 0.76
C TYR A 71 6.12 -6.47 2.10
N MET A 72 5.09 -6.19 2.91
CA MET A 72 5.28 -5.78 4.30
C MET A 72 5.47 -6.96 5.26
N HIS A 73 5.59 -8.18 4.71
CA HIS A 73 5.79 -9.43 5.44
C HIS A 73 4.65 -9.76 6.44
N LEU A 74 3.54 -9.03 6.42
CA LEU A 74 2.47 -9.09 7.42
C LEU A 74 1.80 -10.45 7.53
N LYS A 75 1.77 -11.23 6.43
CA LYS A 75 1.21 -12.57 6.42
C LYS A 75 2.07 -13.60 7.15
N TYR A 76 3.38 -13.39 7.21
CA TYR A 76 4.33 -14.35 7.78
C TYR A 76 4.92 -13.87 9.12
N GLU A 77 4.81 -12.58 9.41
CA GLU A 77 5.17 -11.95 10.68
C GLU A 77 4.02 -12.01 11.71
N ASN A 78 4.34 -11.60 12.95
CA ASN A 78 3.39 -11.60 14.04
C ASN A 78 2.20 -10.65 13.78
N GLN A 79 0.98 -11.08 14.11
CA GLN A 79 -0.27 -10.36 13.81
C GLN A 79 -0.36 -8.95 14.44
N PHE A 80 0.50 -8.66 15.42
CA PHE A 80 0.64 -7.37 16.07
C PHE A 80 0.86 -6.22 15.07
N PHE A 81 1.74 -6.39 14.09
CA PHE A 81 1.97 -5.37 13.05
C PHE A 81 0.73 -5.12 12.19
N GLY A 82 -0.11 -6.15 11.99
CA GLY A 82 -1.37 -6.02 11.27
C GLY A 82 -2.39 -5.18 12.02
N GLN A 83 -2.46 -5.34 13.34
CA GLN A 83 -3.32 -4.53 14.20
C GLN A 83 -2.91 -3.05 14.18
N ILE A 84 -1.60 -2.77 14.21
CA ILE A 84 -1.06 -1.40 14.08
C ILE A 84 -1.39 -0.79 12.72
N LEU A 85 -1.26 -1.56 11.64
CA LEU A 85 -1.64 -1.11 10.30
C LEU A 85 -3.14 -0.77 10.21
N ILE A 86 -4.00 -1.61 10.78
CA ILE A 86 -5.45 -1.35 10.84
C ILE A 86 -5.75 -0.10 11.66
N ALA A 87 -5.11 0.06 12.82
CA ALA A 87 -5.26 1.26 13.66
C ALA A 87 -4.79 2.53 12.94
N SER A 88 -3.68 2.45 12.19
CA SER A 88 -3.16 3.54 11.37
C SER A 88 -4.12 3.92 10.24
N ILE A 89 -4.64 2.94 9.48
CA ILE A 89 -5.63 3.19 8.42
C ILE A 89 -6.92 3.79 9.00
N PHE A 90 -7.38 3.29 10.13
CA PHE A 90 -8.54 3.84 10.83
C PHE A 90 -8.32 5.31 11.20
N PHE A 91 -7.17 5.62 11.81
CA PHE A 91 -6.82 6.98 12.18
C PHE A 91 -6.74 7.91 10.97
N VAL A 92 -6.07 7.50 9.89
CA VAL A 92 -6.00 8.25 8.62
C VAL A 92 -7.39 8.46 8.02
N SER A 93 -8.26 7.45 8.05
CA SER A 93 -9.61 7.56 7.51
C SER A 93 -10.45 8.59 8.27
N VAL A 94 -10.36 8.61 9.61
CA VAL A 94 -11.00 9.64 10.44
C VAL A 94 -10.42 11.01 10.16
N MET A 95 -9.09 11.12 10.07
CA MET A 95 -8.39 12.38 9.75
C MET A 95 -8.84 12.94 8.41
N ILE A 96 -8.90 12.13 7.36
CA ILE A 96 -9.41 12.53 6.03
C ILE A 96 -10.86 13.00 6.14
N GLY A 97 -11.71 12.29 6.90
CA GLY A 97 -13.09 12.70 7.11
C GLY A 97 -13.21 14.09 7.74
N ILE A 98 -12.39 14.38 8.76
CA ILE A 98 -12.35 15.68 9.44
C ILE A 98 -11.83 16.76 8.48
N ILE A 99 -10.71 16.54 7.80
CA ILE A 99 -10.13 17.49 6.83
C ILE A 99 -11.13 17.81 5.72
N LEU A 100 -11.83 16.80 5.21
CA LEU A 100 -12.82 16.99 4.18
C LEU A 100 -14.00 17.82 4.69
N MET A 101 -14.48 17.59 5.92
CA MET A 101 -15.55 18.38 6.53
C MET A 101 -15.13 19.85 6.70
N ASP A 102 -13.95 20.05 7.26
CA ASP A 102 -13.33 21.35 7.50
C ASP A 102 -13.16 22.16 6.21
N SER A 103 -12.63 21.51 5.15
CA SER A 103 -12.48 22.13 3.84
C SER A 103 -13.81 22.62 3.25
N ARG A 104 -14.92 21.89 3.47
CA ARG A 104 -16.24 22.34 2.94
C ARG A 104 -16.76 23.54 3.71
N ALA A 105 -16.46 23.65 5.00
CA ALA A 105 -16.87 24.78 5.82
C ALA A 105 -16.18 26.08 5.37
N TYR A 106 -14.87 26.04 5.09
CA TYR A 106 -14.13 27.23 4.67
C TYR A 106 -14.56 27.82 3.31
N HIS A 107 -15.11 27.02 2.41
CA HIS A 107 -15.58 27.52 1.11
C HIS A 107 -16.95 28.21 1.16
N VAL A 108 -17.72 28.05 2.25
CA VAL A 108 -19.04 28.68 2.39
C VAL A 108 -18.93 30.18 2.69
N ASP A 109 -17.87 30.61 3.38
CA ASP A 109 -17.76 31.98 3.90
C ASP A 109 -17.04 32.97 2.96
N VAL A 110 -16.35 32.48 1.92
CA VAL A 110 -15.59 33.33 1.00
C VAL A 110 -16.48 33.98 -0.07
N GLU A 111 -17.64 33.39 -0.36
CA GLU A 111 -18.60 33.92 -1.35
C GLU A 111 -19.47 35.06 -0.79
N ASP A 112 -19.71 35.07 0.52
CA ASP A 112 -20.47 36.12 1.21
C ASP A 112 -19.64 37.36 1.59
N ALA A 113 -18.31 37.28 1.47
CA ALA A 113 -17.39 38.38 1.73
C ALA A 113 -17.03 39.15 0.44
N ALA A 114 -18.02 39.54 -0.36
CA ALA A 114 -17.80 40.54 -1.40
C ALA A 114 -17.34 41.88 -0.77
N PRO A 115 -16.39 42.61 -1.38
CA PRO A 115 -15.68 43.71 -0.75
C PRO A 115 -16.59 44.90 -0.41
N VAL A 116 -16.58 45.29 0.87
CA VAL A 116 -17.05 46.58 1.38
C VAL A 116 -16.14 47.70 0.85
N SER A 117 -16.26 48.07 -0.44
CA SER A 117 -15.82 49.37 -0.99
C SER A 117 -15.95 49.44 -2.51
N THR A 118 -17.17 49.62 -3.01
CA THR A 118 -17.36 50.27 -4.32
C THR A 118 -18.68 51.04 -4.37
N GLN A 119 -19.03 51.73 -3.28
CA GLN A 119 -19.99 52.83 -3.34
C GLN A 119 -19.22 54.13 -3.52
N THR A 120 -18.98 54.43 -4.79
CA THR A 120 -19.14 55.76 -5.40
C THR A 120 -18.98 56.96 -4.47
N ALA A 121 -17.80 57.58 -4.54
CA ALA A 121 -17.69 59.02 -4.51
C ALA A 121 -18.49 59.59 -5.69
N GLN A 122 -19.76 59.94 -5.45
CA GLN A 122 -20.54 60.91 -6.22
C GLN A 122 -21.39 61.73 -5.26
#